data_AF-Q6T356-F1
#
_entry.id   AF-Q6T356-F1
#
_cell.length_a   1.000
_cell.length_b   1.000
_cell.length_c   1.000
_cell.angle_alpha   90.00
_cell.angle_beta   90.00
_cell.angle_gamma   90.00
#
_symmetry.space_group_name_H-M   'P 1'
#
loop_
_entity.id
_entity.type
_entity.pdbx_description
1 polymer ?
#
loop_
_entity_poly.entity_id
_entity_poly.type
_entity_poly.pdbx_seq_one_letter_code
_entity_poly.pdbx_strand_id
1 'polypeptide(L)'
;MNLKKLLTHSIARWLIGREPDAAPCPAGAQVERVLVVGYDAIGDFILTLPAIARLREMYPAARLELVCSRRNQLLAASVAGIDECHVITLNDTLLPASMWCKLRELRQRRYDLVINLFDEPDDIAMAKLLLLANGRLQSLPLRFKSEGQQKLLPLFNKKATIVSSRPNRDHFVYRMLSVTGEQTGMPVTIPSPCNEQLDTRAYAVICWSGLTGSQVGNSMTEAQIDGILAQLPAYEGVSYLVFSRQPVACSRQDMRALFPDTILDAAKIIKMREGSSPPIPPSSISPLPSGCPPWC
;
A
#
# COMPACT_ATOMS: atom_id res chain seq x y z
N MET A 1 -1.37 -6.75 -33.94
CA MET A 1 -1.94 -7.36 -32.71
C MET A 1 -0.95 -8.40 -32.19
N ASN A 2 -0.48 -8.30 -30.95
CA ASN A 2 0.63 -9.11 -30.42
C ASN A 2 0.14 -10.55 -30.09
N LEU A 3 0.65 -11.56 -30.80
CA LEU A 3 0.27 -12.98 -30.64
C LEU A 3 0.37 -13.46 -29.18
N LYS A 4 1.36 -12.96 -28.43
CA LYS A 4 1.54 -13.25 -27.00
C LYS A 4 0.35 -12.79 -26.16
N LYS A 5 -0.22 -11.62 -26.45
CA LYS A 5 -1.39 -11.08 -25.73
C LYS A 5 -2.64 -11.90 -26.01
N LEU A 6 -2.85 -12.32 -27.27
CA LEU A 6 -3.97 -13.20 -27.63
C LEU A 6 -3.88 -14.56 -26.93
N LEU A 7 -2.69 -15.15 -26.89
CA LEU A 7 -2.46 -16.41 -26.18
C LEU A 7 -2.72 -16.26 -24.68
N THR A 8 -2.18 -15.21 -24.06
CA THR A 8 -2.37 -14.93 -22.63
C THR A 8 -3.85 -14.74 -22.30
N HIS A 9 -4.58 -14.01 -23.12
CA HIS A 9 -6.02 -13.80 -22.99
C HIS A 9 -6.81 -15.10 -23.08
N SER A 10 -6.51 -15.96 -24.07
CA SER A 10 -7.17 -17.25 -24.23
C SER A 10 -6.92 -18.18 -23.05
N ILE A 11 -5.69 -18.20 -22.52
CA ILE A 11 -5.33 -18.96 -21.32
C ILE A 11 -6.08 -18.41 -20.11
N ALA A 12 -6.10 -17.10 -19.92
CA ALA A 12 -6.83 -16.45 -18.83
C ALA A 12 -8.33 -16.79 -18.89
N ARG A 13 -8.95 -16.64 -20.06
CA ARG A 13 -10.36 -17.01 -20.27
C ARG A 13 -10.64 -18.46 -19.91
N TRP A 14 -9.79 -19.39 -20.34
CA TRP A 14 -9.92 -20.80 -20.03
C TRP A 14 -9.78 -21.07 -18.52
N LEU A 15 -8.78 -20.48 -17.86
CA LEU A 15 -8.58 -20.61 -16.42
C LEU A 15 -9.79 -20.10 -15.63
N ILE A 16 -10.26 -18.89 -15.92
CA ILE A 16 -11.42 -18.30 -15.26
C ILE A 16 -12.66 -19.17 -15.47
N GLY A 17 -12.86 -19.72 -16.68
CA GLY A 17 -13.99 -20.59 -16.99
C GLY A 17 -14.03 -21.88 -16.17
N ARG A 18 -12.87 -22.39 -15.72
CA ARG A 18 -12.75 -23.60 -14.90
C ARG A 18 -12.94 -23.38 -13.41
N GLU A 19 -12.81 -22.14 -12.94
CA GLU A 19 -13.03 -21.84 -11.53
C GLU A 19 -14.51 -21.96 -11.17
N PRO A 20 -14.86 -22.35 -9.94
CA PRO A 20 -16.25 -22.42 -9.50
C PRO A 20 -16.88 -21.02 -9.49
N ASP A 21 -18.21 -20.97 -9.62
CA ASP A 21 -18.97 -19.73 -9.41
C ASP A 21 -18.77 -19.24 -7.96
N ALA A 22 -19.00 -17.94 -7.73
CA ALA A 22 -18.80 -17.34 -6.43
C ALA A 22 -19.61 -18.07 -5.35
N ALA A 23 -18.93 -18.53 -4.31
CA ALA A 23 -19.55 -19.08 -3.12
C ALA A 23 -19.96 -17.91 -2.20
N PRO A 24 -21.03 -18.08 -1.39
CA PRO A 24 -21.36 -17.10 -0.36
C PRO A 24 -20.16 -16.88 0.58
N CYS A 25 -19.90 -15.62 0.91
CA CYS A 25 -18.86 -15.27 1.87
C CYS A 25 -19.24 -15.84 3.25
N PRO A 26 -18.37 -16.61 3.92
CA PRO A 26 -18.65 -17.09 5.27
C PRO A 26 -18.80 -15.90 6.22
N ALA A 27 -19.92 -15.86 6.96
CA ALA A 27 -20.21 -14.79 7.91
C ALA A 27 -19.73 -15.13 9.33
N GLY A 28 -19.02 -14.20 9.97
CA GLY A 28 -18.74 -14.23 11.41
C GLY A 28 -17.54 -15.07 11.85
N ALA A 29 -17.58 -15.54 13.11
CA ALA A 29 -16.46 -16.12 13.86
C ALA A 29 -15.92 -17.49 13.35
N GLN A 30 -16.37 -17.97 12.19
CA GLN A 30 -15.93 -19.24 11.59
C GLN A 30 -14.82 -19.09 10.55
N VAL A 31 -14.35 -17.86 10.29
CA VAL A 31 -13.26 -17.61 9.35
C VAL A 31 -11.93 -17.88 10.06
N GLU A 32 -11.22 -18.93 9.65
CA GLU A 32 -9.93 -19.33 10.24
C GLU A 32 -8.75 -18.89 9.38
N ARG A 33 -8.92 -18.79 8.05
CA ARG A 33 -7.84 -18.44 7.12
C ARG A 33 -8.29 -17.42 6.10
N VAL A 34 -7.64 -16.27 6.10
CA VAL A 34 -7.90 -15.18 5.17
C VAL A 34 -6.64 -14.88 4.36
N LEU A 35 -6.77 -14.81 3.03
CA LEU A 35 -5.71 -14.33 2.15
C LEU A 35 -6.07 -12.95 1.63
N VAL A 36 -5.29 -11.94 1.97
CA VAL A 36 -5.42 -10.61 1.39
C VAL A 36 -4.49 -10.50 0.19
N VAL A 37 -4.95 -9.90 -0.90
CA VAL A 37 -4.12 -9.59 -2.07
C VAL A 37 -3.92 -8.08 -2.13
N GLY A 38 -2.84 -7.63 -1.51
CA GLY A 38 -2.34 -6.25 -1.59
C GLY A 38 -1.23 -6.18 -2.63
N TYR A 39 -1.61 -6.13 -3.90
CA TYR A 39 -0.69 -6.21 -5.02
C TYR A 39 -0.75 -4.91 -5.83
N ASP A 40 0.26 -4.05 -5.72
CA ASP A 40 0.35 -2.85 -6.56
C ASP A 40 1.74 -2.17 -6.44
N ALA A 41 1.88 -0.94 -6.93
CA ALA A 41 2.93 0.00 -6.56
C ALA A 41 2.97 0.24 -5.03
N ILE A 42 4.11 0.74 -4.55
CA ILE A 42 4.33 0.96 -3.11
C ILE A 42 3.31 1.96 -2.55
N GLY A 43 3.03 3.04 -3.30
CA GLY A 43 2.04 4.05 -2.89
C GLY A 43 0.67 3.44 -2.67
N ASP A 44 0.12 2.77 -3.67
CA ASP A 44 -1.21 2.15 -3.59
C ASP A 44 -1.26 1.07 -2.50
N PHE A 45 -0.18 0.29 -2.31
CA PHE A 45 -0.08 -0.67 -1.23
C PHE A 45 -0.15 0.00 0.16
N ILE A 46 0.54 1.13 0.36
CA ILE A 46 0.45 1.91 1.62
C ILE A 46 -1.00 2.36 1.87
N LEU A 47 -1.70 2.78 0.82
CA LEU A 47 -3.10 3.20 0.92
C LEU A 47 -4.06 2.03 1.19
N THR A 48 -3.63 0.78 1.04
CA THR A 48 -4.40 -0.42 1.42
C THR A 48 -4.23 -0.81 2.91
N LEU A 49 -3.20 -0.30 3.60
CA LEU A 49 -2.88 -0.69 4.98
C LEU A 49 -4.02 -0.44 5.98
N PRO A 50 -4.80 0.66 5.90
CA PRO A 50 -5.96 0.82 6.79
C PRO A 50 -7.02 -0.27 6.60
N ALA A 51 -7.22 -0.73 5.35
CA ALA A 51 -8.14 -1.82 5.08
C ALA A 51 -7.63 -3.13 5.71
N ILE A 52 -6.32 -3.40 5.62
CA ILE A 52 -5.69 -4.57 6.26
C ILE A 52 -5.85 -4.51 7.79
N ALA A 53 -5.60 -3.35 8.40
CA ALA A 53 -5.79 -3.16 9.85
C ALA A 53 -7.24 -3.47 10.26
N ARG A 54 -8.21 -2.95 9.51
CA ARG A 54 -9.62 -3.20 9.75
C ARG A 54 -10.01 -4.66 9.55
N LEU A 55 -9.43 -5.34 8.56
CA LEU A 55 -9.63 -6.79 8.37
C LEU A 55 -9.11 -7.61 9.54
N ARG A 56 -7.97 -7.23 10.13
CA ARG A 56 -7.46 -7.88 11.35
C ARG A 56 -8.43 -7.69 12.52
N GLU A 57 -9.04 -6.52 12.68
CA GLU A 57 -10.06 -6.29 13.71
C GLU A 57 -11.34 -7.12 13.48
N MET A 58 -11.74 -7.30 12.22
CA MET A 58 -12.90 -8.13 11.86
C MET A 58 -12.65 -9.62 12.08
N TYR A 59 -11.42 -10.07 11.85
CA TYR A 59 -11.01 -11.48 11.93
C TYR A 59 -9.84 -11.66 12.92
N PRO A 60 -10.03 -11.38 14.22
CA PRO A 60 -8.93 -11.33 15.19
C PRO A 60 -8.27 -12.70 15.40
N ALA A 61 -9.05 -13.79 15.32
CA ALA A 61 -8.58 -15.17 15.50
C ALA A 61 -8.11 -15.83 14.20
N ALA A 62 -8.38 -15.24 13.04
CA ALA A 62 -8.01 -15.84 11.76
C ALA A 62 -6.51 -15.67 11.48
N ARG A 63 -5.93 -16.64 10.77
CA ARG A 63 -4.63 -16.48 10.15
C ARG A 63 -4.79 -15.60 8.90
N LEU A 64 -4.27 -14.38 8.96
CA LEU A 64 -4.31 -13.38 7.90
C LEU A 64 -2.98 -13.38 7.15
N GLU A 65 -2.99 -13.94 5.95
CA GLU A 65 -1.83 -13.99 5.07
C GLU A 65 -1.95 -12.94 3.95
N LEU A 66 -0.83 -12.48 3.42
CA LEU A 66 -0.78 -11.40 2.43
C LEU A 66 -0.03 -11.83 1.18
N VAL A 67 -0.66 -11.74 0.01
CA VAL A 67 0.04 -11.72 -1.28
C VAL A 67 0.46 -10.30 -1.62
N CYS A 68 1.74 -10.13 -1.95
CA CYS A 68 2.30 -8.85 -2.36
C CYS A 68 3.26 -9.00 -3.55
N SER A 69 3.58 -7.87 -4.17
CA SER A 69 4.60 -7.80 -5.22
C SER A 69 6.01 -7.80 -4.61
N ARG A 70 7.04 -8.21 -5.37
CA ARG A 70 8.43 -8.25 -4.87
C ARG A 70 8.91 -6.90 -4.34
N ARG A 71 8.47 -5.80 -4.95
CA ARG A 71 8.79 -4.43 -4.51
C ARG A 71 8.21 -4.08 -3.13
N ASN A 72 7.11 -4.73 -2.74
CA ASN A 72 6.44 -4.47 -1.47
C ASN A 72 6.86 -5.47 -0.39
N GLN A 73 7.72 -6.46 -0.68
CA GLN A 73 8.04 -7.55 0.23
C GLN A 73 8.48 -7.08 1.62
N LEU A 74 9.42 -6.14 1.69
CA LEU A 74 9.93 -5.62 2.97
C LEU A 74 8.83 -4.89 3.74
N LEU A 75 8.08 -4.03 3.06
CA LEU A 75 6.98 -3.29 3.65
C LEU A 75 5.87 -4.23 4.14
N ALA A 76 5.45 -5.19 3.32
CA ALA A 76 4.45 -6.21 3.63
C ALA A 76 4.85 -7.02 4.89
N ALA A 77 6.11 -7.44 4.98
CA ALA A 77 6.61 -8.19 6.14
C ALA A 77 6.62 -7.39 7.45
N SER A 78 6.55 -6.05 7.38
CA SER A 78 6.48 -5.16 8.53
C SER A 78 5.05 -4.75 8.91
N VAL A 79 4.03 -5.18 8.16
CA VAL A 79 2.64 -4.83 8.44
C VAL A 79 2.16 -5.58 9.68
N ALA A 80 1.81 -4.82 10.72
CA ALA A 80 1.22 -5.38 11.94
C ALA A 80 -0.11 -6.10 11.61
N GLY A 81 -0.29 -7.28 12.20
CA GLY A 81 -1.50 -8.09 11.98
C GLY A 81 -1.49 -8.95 10.73
N ILE A 82 -0.39 -9.04 9.97
CA ILE A 82 -0.19 -10.07 8.94
C ILE A 82 0.67 -11.20 9.51
N ASP A 83 0.20 -12.44 9.40
CA ASP A 83 0.89 -13.62 9.94
C ASP A 83 1.96 -14.16 8.97
N GLU A 84 1.73 -14.04 7.65
CA GLU A 84 2.67 -14.51 6.63
C GLU A 84 2.52 -13.70 5.33
N CYS A 85 3.65 -13.42 4.67
CA CYS A 85 3.69 -12.71 3.39
C CYS A 85 4.19 -13.62 2.26
N HIS A 86 3.53 -13.53 1.11
CA HIS A 86 3.82 -14.30 -0.09
C HIS A 86 4.11 -13.38 -1.26
N VAL A 87 5.31 -13.48 -1.83
CA VAL A 87 5.67 -12.72 -3.02
C VAL A 87 5.24 -13.48 -4.27
N ILE A 88 4.24 -12.95 -4.99
CA ILE A 88 3.72 -13.55 -6.23
C ILE A 88 3.58 -12.49 -7.31
N THR A 89 4.08 -12.74 -8.51
CA THR A 89 3.86 -11.85 -9.66
C THR A 89 2.51 -12.15 -10.32
N LEU A 90 1.53 -11.25 -10.17
CA LEU A 90 0.19 -11.43 -10.74
C LEU A 90 0.08 -10.95 -12.19
N ASN A 91 0.57 -9.75 -12.52
CA ASN A 91 0.47 -9.20 -13.88
C ASN A 91 1.54 -9.72 -14.85
N ASP A 92 1.27 -9.52 -16.15
CA ASP A 92 2.17 -9.50 -17.31
C ASP A 92 2.97 -10.78 -17.59
N THR A 93 2.70 -11.85 -16.84
CA THR A 93 3.48 -13.09 -16.89
C THR A 93 2.61 -14.32 -16.76
N LEU A 94 2.75 -15.25 -17.70
CA LEU A 94 2.51 -16.66 -17.38
C LEU A 94 3.62 -17.05 -16.41
N LEU A 95 3.24 -17.51 -15.21
CA LEU A 95 4.19 -17.74 -14.13
C LEU A 95 5.25 -18.77 -14.54
N PRO A 96 6.51 -18.65 -14.08
CA PRO A 96 7.45 -19.76 -14.15
C PRO A 96 6.94 -20.94 -13.31
N ALA A 97 7.42 -22.16 -13.59
CA ALA A 97 6.96 -23.37 -12.91
C ALA A 97 7.02 -23.26 -11.38
N SER A 98 8.07 -22.66 -10.82
CA SER A 98 8.22 -22.41 -9.39
C SER A 98 7.10 -21.55 -8.81
N MET A 99 6.68 -20.51 -9.52
CA MET A 99 5.61 -19.62 -9.07
C MET A 99 4.22 -20.26 -9.26
N TRP A 100 4.04 -21.13 -10.27
CA TRP A 100 2.86 -22.00 -10.35
C TRP A 100 2.78 -23.00 -9.20
N CYS A 101 3.91 -23.57 -8.78
CA CYS A 101 3.97 -24.42 -7.58
C CYS A 101 3.56 -23.63 -6.33
N LYS A 102 4.07 -22.41 -6.17
CA LYS A 102 3.66 -21.54 -5.04
C LYS A 102 2.18 -21.20 -5.07
N LEU A 103 1.63 -20.87 -6.25
CA LEU A 103 0.20 -20.59 -6.41
C LEU A 103 -0.66 -21.81 -6.05
N ARG A 104 -0.22 -23.02 -6.44
CA ARG A 104 -0.87 -24.28 -6.06
C ARG A 104 -0.76 -24.57 -4.57
N GLU A 105 0.41 -24.33 -3.97
CA GLU A 105 0.62 -24.45 -2.52
C GLU A 105 -0.38 -23.55 -1.77
N LEU A 106 -0.50 -22.29 -2.17
CA LEU A 106 -1.47 -21.37 -1.56
C LEU A 106 -2.91 -21.83 -1.77
N ARG A 107 -3.29 -22.28 -2.97
CA ARG A 107 -4.64 -22.83 -3.20
C ARG A 107 -4.92 -24.03 -2.30
N GLN A 108 -3.93 -24.88 -2.03
CA GLN A 108 -4.06 -26.05 -1.16
C GLN A 108 -4.24 -25.68 0.32
N ARG A 109 -3.87 -24.47 0.74
CA ARG A 109 -4.12 -23.96 2.10
C ARG A 109 -5.61 -23.72 2.40
N ARG A 110 -6.48 -23.75 1.37
CA ARG A 110 -7.95 -23.67 1.48
C ARG A 110 -8.41 -22.49 2.34
N TYR A 111 -8.10 -21.27 1.89
CA TYR A 111 -8.59 -20.06 2.55
C TYR A 111 -10.12 -20.02 2.57
N ASP A 112 -10.67 -19.62 3.71
CA ASP A 112 -12.12 -19.40 3.89
C ASP A 112 -12.57 -18.13 3.19
N LEU A 113 -11.65 -17.18 3.04
CA LEU A 113 -11.90 -15.91 2.36
C LEU A 113 -10.62 -15.43 1.67
N VAL A 114 -10.74 -15.02 0.41
CA VAL A 114 -9.69 -14.29 -0.31
C VAL A 114 -10.18 -12.90 -0.64
N ILE A 115 -9.45 -11.89 -0.20
CA ILE A 115 -9.83 -10.48 -0.31
C ILE A 115 -8.92 -9.80 -1.32
N ASN A 116 -9.49 -9.34 -2.43
CA ASN A 116 -8.76 -8.64 -3.46
C ASN A 116 -8.75 -7.13 -3.22
N LEU A 117 -7.56 -6.57 -2.94
CA LEU A 117 -7.29 -5.13 -2.92
C LEU A 117 -6.46 -4.67 -4.14
N PHE A 118 -6.22 -5.56 -5.10
CA PHE A 118 -5.57 -5.21 -6.34
C PHE A 118 -6.58 -4.54 -7.29
N ASP A 119 -6.40 -3.23 -7.52
CA ASP A 119 -7.38 -2.39 -8.21
C ASP A 119 -7.38 -2.55 -9.74
N GLU A 120 -6.20 -2.78 -10.32
CA GLU A 120 -6.00 -2.87 -11.78
C GLU A 120 -5.32 -4.18 -12.25
N PRO A 121 -5.88 -5.36 -11.94
CA PRO A 121 -5.37 -6.61 -12.46
C PRO A 121 -5.59 -6.69 -13.98
N ASP A 122 -4.60 -7.21 -14.70
CA ASP A 122 -4.80 -7.62 -16.09
C ASP A 122 -5.62 -8.94 -16.17
N ASP A 123 -5.81 -9.45 -17.39
CA ASP A 123 -6.59 -10.67 -17.62
C ASP A 123 -5.98 -11.91 -16.97
N ILE A 124 -4.65 -12.05 -17.00
CA ILE A 124 -3.99 -13.20 -16.36
C ILE A 124 -3.97 -13.08 -14.83
N ALA A 125 -3.87 -11.87 -14.28
CA ALA A 125 -3.97 -11.61 -12.85
C ALA A 125 -5.37 -11.96 -12.34
N MET A 126 -6.44 -11.58 -13.06
CA MET A 126 -7.80 -12.02 -12.74
C MET A 126 -7.92 -13.55 -12.64
N ALA A 127 -7.33 -14.28 -13.59
CA ALA A 127 -7.30 -15.74 -13.55
C ALA A 127 -6.55 -16.29 -12.33
N LYS A 128 -5.40 -15.71 -11.98
CA LYS A 128 -4.60 -16.12 -10.80
C LYS A 128 -5.33 -15.83 -9.48
N LEU A 129 -6.01 -14.69 -9.37
CA LEU A 129 -6.83 -14.33 -8.21
C LEU A 129 -7.93 -15.37 -7.97
N LEU A 130 -8.66 -15.73 -9.02
CA LEU A 130 -9.72 -16.74 -8.92
C LEU A 130 -9.16 -18.14 -8.61
N LEU A 131 -8.01 -18.48 -9.18
CA LEU A 131 -7.30 -19.73 -8.86
C LEU A 131 -6.83 -19.77 -7.39
N LEU A 132 -6.43 -18.65 -6.80
CA LEU A 132 -6.13 -18.62 -5.36
C LEU A 132 -7.38 -18.81 -4.51
N ALA A 133 -8.48 -18.18 -4.93
CA ALA A 133 -9.68 -18.07 -4.13
C ALA A 133 -10.59 -19.31 -4.16
N ASN A 134 -10.52 -20.13 -5.22
CA ASN A 134 -11.32 -21.35 -5.33
C ASN A 134 -12.82 -21.09 -5.01
N GLY A 135 -13.38 -20.03 -5.60
CA GLY A 135 -14.78 -19.59 -5.41
C GLY A 135 -15.04 -18.64 -4.24
N ARG A 136 -14.06 -18.36 -3.39
CA ARG A 136 -14.21 -17.51 -2.18
C ARG A 136 -13.59 -16.13 -2.35
N LEU A 137 -13.62 -15.58 -3.57
CA LEU A 137 -13.01 -14.28 -3.86
C LEU A 137 -14.00 -13.17 -3.53
N GLN A 138 -13.65 -12.31 -2.59
CA GLN A 138 -14.29 -11.02 -2.38
C GLN A 138 -13.45 -9.93 -3.03
N SER A 139 -14.05 -9.10 -3.89
CA SER A 139 -13.33 -8.06 -4.62
C SER A 139 -14.12 -6.77 -4.70
N LEU A 140 -13.42 -5.65 -4.74
CA LEU A 140 -13.99 -4.40 -5.23
C LEU A 140 -14.21 -4.49 -6.76
N PRO A 141 -15.05 -3.63 -7.35
CA PRO A 141 -15.22 -3.59 -8.80
C PRO A 141 -13.91 -3.16 -9.45
N LEU A 142 -13.34 -3.97 -10.33
CA LEU A 142 -12.00 -3.71 -10.89
C LEU A 142 -11.98 -2.44 -11.74
N ARG A 143 -10.90 -1.64 -11.63
CA ARG A 143 -10.68 -0.50 -12.51
C ARG A 143 -10.18 -0.95 -13.87
N PHE A 144 -10.45 -0.12 -14.88
CA PHE A 144 -10.02 -0.38 -16.24
C PHE A 144 -8.50 -0.48 -16.32
N LYS A 145 -7.99 -1.62 -16.80
CA LYS A 145 -6.56 -1.80 -17.11
C LYS A 145 -6.29 -1.98 -18.58
N SER A 146 -7.13 -2.76 -19.27
CA SER A 146 -6.99 -3.03 -20.70
C SER A 146 -8.28 -3.58 -21.30
N GLU A 147 -8.40 -3.55 -22.63
CA GLU A 147 -9.53 -4.18 -23.34
C GLU A 147 -9.66 -5.69 -23.06
N GLY A 148 -8.53 -6.40 -22.93
CA GLY A 148 -8.51 -7.83 -22.62
C GLY A 148 -9.13 -8.12 -21.26
N GLN A 149 -8.79 -7.31 -20.26
CA GLN A 149 -9.42 -7.36 -18.94
C GLN A 149 -10.92 -7.08 -19.05
N GLN A 150 -11.34 -6.03 -19.74
CA GLN A 150 -12.76 -5.67 -19.86
C GLN A 150 -13.60 -6.78 -20.53
N LYS A 151 -13.05 -7.49 -21.52
CA LYS A 151 -13.72 -8.62 -22.15
C LYS A 151 -13.95 -9.80 -21.21
N LEU A 152 -13.12 -9.98 -20.19
CA LEU A 152 -13.26 -11.05 -19.19
C LEU A 152 -13.97 -10.60 -17.91
N LEU A 153 -14.16 -9.30 -17.71
CA LEU A 153 -14.78 -8.74 -16.51
C LEU A 153 -16.18 -9.34 -16.20
N PRO A 154 -17.09 -9.55 -17.17
CA PRO A 154 -18.38 -10.19 -16.89
C PRO A 154 -18.22 -11.63 -16.35
N LEU A 155 -17.26 -12.37 -16.89
CA LEU A 155 -16.98 -13.73 -16.44
C LEU A 155 -16.34 -13.71 -15.05
N PHE A 156 -15.39 -12.80 -14.80
CA PHE A 156 -14.78 -12.61 -13.49
C PHE A 156 -15.82 -12.27 -12.42
N ASN A 157 -16.75 -11.35 -12.70
CA ASN A 157 -17.81 -10.93 -11.76
C ASN A 157 -18.79 -12.06 -11.42
N LYS A 158 -18.91 -13.09 -12.27
CA LYS A 158 -19.68 -14.30 -11.94
C LYS A 158 -18.95 -15.21 -10.93
N LYS A 159 -17.61 -15.15 -10.92
CA LYS A 159 -16.73 -16.01 -10.13
C LYS A 159 -16.25 -15.34 -8.83
N ALA A 160 -16.54 -14.06 -8.64
CA ALA A 160 -16.16 -13.28 -7.47
C ALA A 160 -17.39 -12.60 -6.84
N THR A 161 -17.39 -12.50 -5.52
CA THR A 161 -18.32 -11.67 -4.76
C THR A 161 -17.88 -10.22 -4.85
N ILE A 162 -18.58 -9.43 -5.67
CA ILE A 162 -18.27 -8.01 -5.86
C ILE A 162 -18.91 -7.18 -4.75
N VAL A 163 -18.09 -6.50 -3.97
CA VAL A 163 -18.52 -5.56 -2.92
C VAL A 163 -18.69 -4.18 -3.55
N SER A 164 -19.70 -3.44 -3.11
CA SER A 164 -19.86 -2.04 -3.51
C SER A 164 -18.66 -1.22 -3.04
N SER A 165 -18.06 -0.46 -3.96
CA SER A 165 -17.04 0.52 -3.62
C SER A 165 -17.63 1.91 -3.52
N ARG A 166 -17.00 2.76 -2.71
CA ARG A 166 -17.29 4.20 -2.74
C ARG A 166 -17.04 4.81 -4.13
N PRO A 167 -17.69 5.93 -4.45
CA PRO A 167 -17.48 6.63 -5.71
C PRO A 167 -16.00 6.95 -5.96
N ASN A 168 -15.57 6.90 -7.23
CA ASN A 168 -14.18 7.14 -7.64
C ASN A 168 -13.61 8.53 -7.28
N ARG A 169 -14.47 9.47 -6.87
CA ARG A 169 -14.09 10.82 -6.43
C ARG A 169 -13.55 10.85 -5.00
N ASP A 170 -13.78 9.81 -4.21
CA ASP A 170 -13.23 9.70 -2.86
C ASP A 170 -11.75 9.30 -2.93
N HIS A 171 -10.98 9.69 -1.91
CA HIS A 171 -9.59 9.30 -1.79
C HIS A 171 -9.43 7.77 -1.85
N PHE A 172 -8.40 7.27 -2.54
CA PHE A 172 -8.21 5.85 -2.83
C PHE A 172 -8.23 4.94 -1.59
N VAL A 173 -7.77 5.44 -0.44
CA VAL A 173 -7.86 4.75 0.87
C VAL A 173 -9.29 4.31 1.19
N TYR A 174 -10.30 5.17 0.97
CA TYR A 174 -11.70 4.86 1.27
C TYR A 174 -12.29 3.83 0.31
N ARG A 175 -11.77 3.79 -0.92
CA ARG A 175 -12.10 2.73 -1.86
C ARG A 175 -11.61 1.39 -1.32
N MET A 176 -10.37 1.29 -0.84
CA MET A 176 -9.83 0.05 -0.26
C MET A 176 -10.63 -0.38 0.98
N LEU A 177 -10.97 0.56 1.86
CA LEU A 177 -11.80 0.30 3.04
C LEU A 177 -13.21 -0.18 2.72
N SER A 178 -13.74 0.10 1.53
CA SER A 178 -15.07 -0.39 1.15
C SER A 178 -15.18 -1.92 1.21
N VAL A 179 -14.04 -2.63 1.13
CA VAL A 179 -13.98 -4.09 1.24
C VAL A 179 -14.45 -4.62 2.59
N THR A 180 -14.35 -3.81 3.65
CA THR A 180 -14.77 -4.17 5.02
C THR A 180 -16.24 -3.84 5.28
N GLY A 181 -16.94 -3.32 4.27
CA GLY A 181 -18.30 -2.77 4.42
C GLY A 181 -18.31 -1.37 5.02
N GLU A 182 -17.15 -0.75 5.28
CA GLU A 182 -17.06 0.55 5.94
C GLU A 182 -17.34 1.72 4.99
N GLN A 183 -18.49 2.36 5.18
CA GLN A 183 -18.96 3.50 4.38
C GLN A 183 -18.88 4.85 5.12
N THR A 184 -18.31 4.88 6.33
CA THR A 184 -18.19 6.07 7.18
C THR A 184 -17.09 7.04 6.71
N GLY A 185 -17.37 8.34 6.75
CA GLY A 185 -16.42 9.43 6.42
C GLY A 185 -15.40 9.73 7.52
N MET A 186 -15.09 8.77 8.38
CA MET A 186 -14.11 8.95 9.46
C MET A 186 -12.72 9.18 8.87
N PRO A 187 -11.95 10.15 9.37
CA PRO A 187 -10.55 10.30 8.98
C PRO A 187 -9.79 9.00 9.25
N VAL A 188 -9.07 8.53 8.24
CA VAL A 188 -8.31 7.29 8.32
C VAL A 188 -6.84 7.62 8.53
N THR A 189 -6.27 7.14 9.63
CA THR A 189 -4.83 7.18 9.83
C THR A 189 -4.18 6.06 9.02
N ILE A 190 -3.22 6.42 8.17
CA ILE A 190 -2.41 5.42 7.47
C ILE A 190 -1.40 4.85 8.48
N PRO A 191 -1.43 3.53 8.76
CA PRO A 191 -0.40 2.91 9.59
C PRO A 191 0.99 3.23 9.05
N SER A 192 1.90 3.61 9.95
CA SER A 192 3.29 3.93 9.60
C SER A 192 4.22 2.78 10.04
N PRO A 193 4.42 1.76 9.17
CA PRO A 193 5.43 0.73 9.39
C PRO A 193 6.81 1.38 9.35
N CYS A 194 7.68 0.99 10.28
CA CYS A 194 8.98 1.61 10.44
C CYS A 194 10.06 0.59 10.78
N ASN A 195 11.26 0.74 10.20
CA ASN A 195 12.41 -0.08 10.56
C ASN A 195 12.95 0.37 11.94
N GLU A 196 12.82 -0.45 12.98
CA GLU A 196 13.26 -0.09 14.33
C GLU A 196 14.79 -0.02 14.48
N GLN A 197 15.54 -0.61 13.55
CA GLN A 197 17.01 -0.71 13.62
C GLN A 197 17.74 0.57 13.16
N LEU A 198 17.04 1.56 12.59
CA LEU A 198 17.61 2.85 12.23
C LEU A 198 17.50 3.87 13.36
N ASP A 199 18.65 4.35 13.85
CA ASP A 199 18.76 5.43 14.82
C ASP A 199 18.91 6.79 14.12
N THR A 200 17.93 7.66 14.33
CA THR A 200 17.86 9.00 13.72
C THR A 200 17.75 10.08 14.80
N ARG A 201 18.03 9.75 16.06
CA ARG A 201 17.97 10.68 17.21
C ARG A 201 18.98 11.82 17.11
N ALA A 202 19.98 11.70 16.23
CA ALA A 202 21.02 12.71 16.00
C ALA A 202 20.55 13.93 15.16
N TYR A 203 19.30 13.96 14.65
CA TYR A 203 18.83 15.01 13.75
C TYR A 203 17.75 15.88 14.42
N ALA A 204 18.04 17.17 14.64
CA ALA A 204 17.28 18.05 15.54
C ALA A 204 15.95 18.59 14.97
N VAL A 205 15.92 19.11 13.73
CA VAL A 205 14.70 19.56 13.04
C VAL A 205 14.91 19.36 11.54
N ILE A 206 14.03 18.58 10.90
CA ILE A 206 14.23 18.11 9.53
C ILE A 206 13.10 18.55 8.61
N CYS A 207 13.46 19.17 7.48
CA CYS A 207 12.57 19.39 6.34
C CYS A 207 12.92 18.41 5.22
N TRP A 208 11.91 17.73 4.72
CA TRP A 208 12.03 16.61 3.79
C TRP A 208 11.72 17.04 2.37
N SER A 209 12.47 16.49 1.41
CA SER A 209 12.18 16.67 0.00
C SER A 209 12.28 15.34 -0.73
N GLY A 210 11.16 14.88 -1.30
CA GLY A 210 11.09 13.74 -2.21
C GLY A 210 10.87 14.25 -3.63
N LEU A 211 11.95 14.67 -4.30
CA LEU A 211 11.86 15.38 -5.58
C LEU A 211 11.93 14.46 -6.81
N THR A 212 11.97 13.14 -6.58
CA THR A 212 12.10 12.13 -7.62
C THR A 212 10.85 11.27 -7.71
N GLY A 213 10.24 11.21 -8.90
CA GLY A 213 9.15 10.29 -9.24
C GLY A 213 9.63 9.07 -10.02
N SER A 214 8.77 8.06 -10.13
CA SER A 214 9.03 6.87 -10.95
C SER A 214 8.44 6.95 -12.36
N GLN A 215 7.74 8.04 -12.71
CA GLN A 215 7.05 8.23 -13.98
C GLN A 215 7.61 9.45 -14.72
N VAL A 216 7.68 9.36 -16.06
CA VAL A 216 8.08 10.47 -16.92
C VAL A 216 7.07 11.61 -16.77
N GLY A 217 7.56 12.82 -16.46
CA GLY A 217 6.72 14.00 -16.19
C GLY A 217 6.43 14.26 -14.71
N ASN A 218 6.69 13.30 -13.82
CA ASN A 218 6.53 13.44 -12.36
C ASN A 218 7.87 13.53 -11.61
N SER A 219 8.97 13.72 -12.35
CA SER A 219 10.32 13.85 -11.79
C SER A 219 10.87 15.22 -12.15
N MET A 220 11.35 15.95 -11.14
CA MET A 220 12.09 17.18 -11.37
C MET A 220 13.47 16.83 -11.96
N THR A 221 13.99 17.68 -12.83
CA THR A 221 15.36 17.54 -13.34
C THR A 221 16.37 17.81 -12.23
N GLU A 222 17.59 17.29 -12.34
CA GLU A 222 18.66 17.55 -11.38
C GLU A 222 18.87 19.07 -11.16
N ALA A 223 18.88 19.85 -12.24
CA ALA A 223 19.01 21.31 -12.16
C ALA A 223 17.84 21.98 -11.41
N GLN A 224 16.61 21.47 -11.55
CA GLN A 224 15.46 21.96 -10.80
C GLN A 224 15.56 21.60 -9.31
N ILE A 225 16.00 20.37 -9.01
CA ILE A 225 16.22 19.89 -7.65
C ILE A 225 17.28 20.76 -6.96
N ASP A 226 18.45 20.90 -7.57
CA ASP A 226 19.53 21.72 -7.03
C ASP A 226 19.13 23.19 -6.88
N GLY A 227 18.39 23.73 -7.84
CA GLY A 227 17.87 25.09 -7.77
C GLY A 227 16.94 25.32 -6.58
N ILE A 228 16.02 24.38 -6.30
CA ILE A 228 15.16 24.45 -5.12
C ILE A 228 15.98 24.33 -3.84
N LEU A 229 16.87 23.33 -3.77
CA LEU A 229 17.68 23.07 -2.58
C LEU A 229 18.62 24.23 -2.26
N ALA A 230 19.14 24.94 -3.26
CA ALA A 230 19.95 26.14 -3.08
C ALA A 230 19.14 27.33 -2.54
N GLN A 231 17.84 27.41 -2.86
CA GLN A 231 16.96 28.50 -2.44
C GLN A 231 16.26 28.27 -1.10
N LEU A 232 16.36 27.07 -0.51
CA LEU A 232 15.78 26.83 0.82
C LEU A 232 16.43 27.77 1.84
N PRO A 233 15.66 28.46 2.69
CA PRO A 233 16.22 29.34 3.73
C PRO A 233 17.10 28.53 4.70
N ALA A 234 18.08 29.19 5.32
CA ALA A 234 18.85 28.62 6.41
C ALA A 234 18.28 29.12 7.73
N TYR A 235 18.01 28.21 8.66
CA TYR A 235 17.54 28.54 10.01
C TYR A 235 18.49 27.93 11.03
N GLU A 236 18.79 28.68 12.09
CA GLU A 236 19.60 28.18 13.19
C GLU A 236 18.91 26.97 13.85
N GLY A 237 19.66 25.87 14.03
CA GLY A 237 19.15 24.63 14.61
C GLY A 237 18.31 23.74 13.68
N VAL A 238 18.14 24.10 12.40
CA VAL A 238 17.45 23.26 11.40
C VAL A 238 18.46 22.56 10.49
N SER A 239 18.22 21.28 10.18
CA SER A 239 19.02 20.50 9.24
C SER A 239 18.14 19.85 8.18
N TYR A 240 18.46 20.05 6.91
CA TYR A 240 17.71 19.48 5.79
C TYR A 240 18.19 18.07 5.49
N LEU A 241 17.26 17.10 5.45
CA LEU A 241 17.54 15.74 4.97
C LEU A 241 16.86 15.55 3.62
N VAL A 242 17.67 15.26 2.60
CA VAL A 242 17.19 15.08 1.23
C VAL A 242 17.30 13.62 0.87
N PHE A 243 16.17 12.97 0.56
CA PHE A 243 16.19 11.62 0.04
C PHE A 243 16.48 11.65 -1.46
N SER A 244 17.54 10.96 -1.85
CA SER A 244 17.89 10.80 -3.26
C SER A 244 18.39 9.40 -3.54
N ARG A 245 18.32 8.99 -4.80
CA ARG A 245 18.99 7.78 -5.30
C ARG A 245 20.41 8.05 -5.77
N GLN A 246 20.76 9.31 -6.00
CA GLN A 246 22.05 9.75 -6.50
C GLN A 246 22.56 10.97 -5.74
N PRO A 247 23.88 11.18 -5.63
CA PRO A 247 24.44 12.36 -4.98
C PRO A 247 23.80 13.64 -5.50
N VAL A 248 23.46 14.55 -4.58
CA VAL A 248 22.93 15.87 -4.91
C VAL A 248 24.11 16.82 -5.11
N ALA A 249 24.11 17.64 -6.15
CA ALA A 249 25.22 18.55 -6.44
C ALA A 249 25.21 19.78 -5.51
N CYS A 250 24.04 20.18 -5.01
CA CYS A 250 23.90 21.21 -3.99
C CYS A 250 24.65 20.82 -2.69
N SER A 251 25.70 21.57 -2.36
CA SER A 251 26.47 21.39 -1.12
C SER A 251 26.15 22.51 -0.13
N ARG A 252 25.56 22.14 1.01
CA ARG A 252 25.22 23.05 2.11
C ARG A 252 25.59 22.42 3.45
N GLN A 253 26.09 23.22 4.39
CA GLN A 253 26.52 22.73 5.70
C GLN A 253 25.35 22.28 6.59
N ASP A 254 24.17 22.86 6.40
CA ASP A 254 22.93 22.51 7.09
C ASP A 254 22.13 21.41 6.38
N MET A 255 22.72 20.74 5.38
CA MET A 255 22.03 19.74 4.56
C MET A 255 22.80 18.42 4.49
N ARG A 256 22.05 17.32 4.49
CA ARG A 256 22.60 15.99 4.27
C ARG A 256 21.73 15.19 3.31
N ALA A 257 22.34 14.72 2.22
CA ALA A 257 21.70 13.76 1.34
C ALA A 257 21.73 12.38 2.00
N LEU A 258 20.57 11.72 2.03
CA LEU A 258 20.41 10.35 2.49
C LEU A 258 20.00 9.46 1.33
N PHE A 259 20.56 8.25 1.34
CA PHE A 259 20.35 7.22 0.33
C PHE A 259 19.73 6.01 1.01
N PRO A 260 18.44 6.07 1.40
CA PRO A 260 17.80 4.95 2.06
C PRO A 260 17.77 3.75 1.12
N ASP A 261 18.25 2.61 1.61
CA ASP A 261 18.25 1.35 0.85
C ASP A 261 16.83 0.81 0.67
N THR A 262 15.92 1.15 1.59
CA THR A 262 14.54 0.67 1.58
C THR A 262 13.52 1.76 1.90
N ILE A 263 12.26 1.52 1.51
CA ILE A 263 11.13 2.41 1.85
C ILE A 263 10.90 2.49 3.37
N LEU A 264 11.20 1.43 4.11
CA LEU A 264 11.04 1.39 5.56
C LEU A 264 12.07 2.26 6.27
N ASP A 265 13.26 2.37 5.69
CA ASP A 265 14.30 3.27 6.20
C ASP A 265 13.84 4.72 6.02
N ALA A 266 13.32 5.05 4.83
CA ALA A 266 12.73 6.37 4.59
C ALA A 266 11.57 6.67 5.56
N ALA A 267 10.64 5.73 5.77
CA ALA A 267 9.49 5.90 6.65
C ALA A 267 9.87 6.08 8.13
N LYS A 268 10.88 5.35 8.63
CA LYS A 268 11.37 5.50 10.01
C LYS A 268 11.91 6.91 10.26
N ILE A 269 12.72 7.42 9.34
CA ILE A 269 13.35 8.73 9.52
C ILE A 269 12.29 9.83 9.49
N ILE A 270 11.21 9.66 8.71
CA ILE A 270 10.05 10.59 8.69
C ILE A 270 9.28 10.59 10.03
N LYS A 271 9.04 9.40 10.64
CA LYS A 271 8.14 9.22 11.80
C LYS A 271 8.63 9.84 13.12
N MET A 272 9.94 9.94 13.36
CA MET A 272 10.47 10.33 14.68
C MET A 272 10.17 11.78 15.11
N ARG A 273 9.51 12.60 14.29
CA ARG A 273 9.15 13.99 14.63
C ARG A 273 7.84 14.16 15.42
N GLU A 274 6.89 13.25 15.32
CA GLU A 274 5.59 13.41 16.01
C GLU A 274 5.63 13.07 17.52
N GLY A 275 6.72 12.46 18.01
CA GLY A 275 6.84 12.00 19.39
C GLY A 275 7.74 12.84 20.31
N SER A 276 8.34 13.93 19.83
CA SER A 276 9.29 14.73 20.60
C SER A 276 8.89 16.21 20.63
N SER A 277 7.84 16.52 21.38
CA SER A 277 7.77 17.83 22.03
C SER A 277 8.88 17.87 23.08
N PRO A 278 9.73 18.91 23.15
CA PRO A 278 10.60 19.07 24.31
C PRO A 278 9.73 19.25 25.55
N PRO A 279 10.12 18.73 26.73
CA PRO A 279 9.46 19.13 27.96
C PRO A 279 9.62 20.65 28.08
N ILE A 280 8.50 21.37 28.14
CA ILE A 280 8.50 22.78 28.52
C ILE A 280 9.12 22.82 29.94
N PRO A 281 10.27 23.49 30.16
CA PRO A 281 10.79 23.63 31.51
C PRO A 281 9.77 24.43 32.34
N PRO A 282 9.47 24.03 33.60
CA PRO A 282 8.44 24.65 34.42
C PRO A 282 8.86 26.02 35.00
N SER A 283 9.50 26.88 34.21
CA SER A 283 10.04 28.17 34.68
C SER A 283 9.83 29.35 33.73
N SER A 284 8.96 29.26 32.72
CA SER A 284 8.64 30.40 31.84
C SER A 284 7.14 30.67 31.74
N ILE A 285 6.44 30.64 32.88
CA ILE A 285 5.13 31.28 33.03
C ILE A 285 5.38 32.64 33.67
N SER A 286 5.61 33.66 32.83
CA SER A 286 5.33 35.04 33.26
C SER A 286 3.81 35.21 33.28
N PRO A 287 3.22 35.83 34.32
CA PRO A 287 1.77 35.99 34.39
C PRO A 287 1.29 36.89 33.25
N LEU A 288 0.34 36.40 32.47
CA LEU A 288 -0.42 37.20 31.50
C LEU A 288 -1.12 38.35 32.24
N PRO A 289 -1.19 39.56 31.66
CA PRO A 289 -1.90 40.68 32.26
C PRO A 289 -3.39 40.37 32.37
N SER A 290 -3.93 40.57 33.57
CA SER A 290 -5.33 40.42 33.91
C SER A 290 -6.19 41.40 33.12
N GLY A 291 -7.01 40.89 32.20
CA GLY A 291 -8.09 41.67 31.60
C GLY A 291 -8.53 41.17 30.23
N CYS A 292 -9.46 40.23 30.19
CA CYS A 292 -10.57 40.19 29.21
C CYS A 292 -11.61 39.11 29.59
N PRO A 293 -12.92 39.36 29.34
CA PRO A 293 -14.04 38.55 29.86
C PRO A 293 -14.34 37.29 29.03
N PRO A 294 -15.13 36.33 29.56
CA PRO A 294 -15.35 35.04 28.92
C PRO A 294 -16.31 35.16 27.72
N TRP A 295 -15.94 34.52 26.61
CA TRP A 295 -16.77 34.45 25.41
C TRP A 295 -17.68 33.21 25.45
N CYS A 296 -18.96 33.46 25.15
CA CYS A 296 -19.93 32.48 24.66
C CYS A 296 -19.53 31.96 23.27
#